data_AF-A0A6L9MBM5-F1
#
_entry.id   AF-A0A6L9MBM5-F1
#
_cell.length_a   1.000
_cell.length_b   1.000
_cell.length_c   1.000
_cell.angle_alpha   90.00
_cell.angle_beta   90.00
_cell.angle_gamma   90.00
#
_symmetry.space_group_name_H-M   'P 1'
#
loop_
_entity.id
_entity.type
_entity.pdbx_description
1 polymer ?
#
loop_
_entity_poly.entity_id
_entity_poly.type
_entity_poly.pdbx_seq_one_letter_code
_entity_poly.pdbx_strand_id
1 'polypeptide(L)'
;MLEMPPLDSLAIAFTGVGLLFFLRYFLAMRRIWKVVGYRPSFQFGDFFRATRHEAFGPDLEPERRYAARQLMLGTGLVLSGLVLFAWLLATGAPIRFDI
;
A
#
# COMPACT_ATOMS: atom_id res chain seq x y z
N MET A 1 21.12 -8.58 -22.71
CA MET A 1 19.79 -8.19 -23.23
C MET A 1 18.86 -8.14 -22.04
N LEU A 2 18.15 -7.04 -21.83
CA LEU A 2 17.23 -6.91 -20.70
C LEU A 2 15.95 -7.66 -21.07
N GLU A 3 15.87 -8.93 -20.71
CA GLU A 3 14.68 -9.76 -20.93
C GLU A 3 13.56 -9.19 -20.06
N MET A 4 12.56 -8.57 -20.69
CA MET A 4 11.41 -8.04 -19.96
C MET A 4 10.60 -9.23 -19.43
N PRO A 5 10.38 -9.32 -18.11
CA PRO A 5 9.57 -10.39 -17.55
C PRO A 5 8.14 -10.30 -18.09
N PRO A 6 7.38 -11.42 -18.07
CA PRO A 6 5.99 -11.45 -18.50
C PRO A 6 5.16 -10.37 -17.78
N LEU A 7 4.25 -9.72 -18.51
CA LEU A 7 3.40 -8.63 -18.00
C LEU A 7 2.53 -9.09 -16.82
N ASP A 8 2.12 -10.35 -16.83
CA ASP A 8 1.42 -11.08 -15.79
C ASP A 8 2.27 -11.20 -14.51
N SER A 9 3.56 -11.57 -14.61
CA SER A 9 4.47 -11.58 -13.47
C SER A 9 4.68 -10.17 -12.89
N LEU A 10 4.78 -9.15 -13.76
CA LEU A 10 4.86 -7.75 -13.32
C LEU A 10 3.59 -7.31 -12.59
N ALA A 11 2.40 -7.61 -13.12
CA ALA A 11 1.14 -7.25 -12.48
C ALA A 11 0.99 -7.89 -11.09
N ILE A 12 1.37 -9.16 -10.94
CA ILE A 12 1.41 -9.87 -9.65
C ILE A 12 2.42 -9.22 -8.71
N ALA A 13 3.64 -8.94 -9.19
CA ALA A 13 4.68 -8.31 -8.39
C ALA A 13 4.28 -6.92 -7.90
N PHE A 14 3.74 -6.06 -8.78
CA PHE A 14 3.26 -4.72 -8.42
C PHE A 14 2.15 -4.77 -7.37
N THR A 15 1.18 -5.67 -7.56
CA THR A 15 0.07 -5.85 -6.63
C THR A 15 0.54 -6.40 -5.28
N GLY A 16 1.40 -7.42 -5.29
CA GLY A 16 1.95 -8.04 -4.08
C GLY A 16 2.85 -7.09 -3.30
N VAL A 17 3.78 -6.39 -3.96
CA VAL A 17 4.61 -5.37 -3.31
C VAL A 17 3.75 -4.22 -2.78
N GLY A 18 2.75 -3.78 -3.54
CA GLY A 18 1.79 -2.78 -3.08
C GLY A 18 1.04 -3.19 -1.79
N LEU A 19 0.57 -4.44 -1.72
CA LEU A 19 -0.03 -5.04 -0.51
C LEU A 19 0.96 -5.07 0.66
N LEU A 20 2.23 -5.39 0.43
CA LEU A 20 3.26 -5.35 1.49
C LEU A 20 3.48 -3.93 2.01
N PHE A 21 3.40 -2.91 1.15
CA PHE A 21 3.45 -1.50 1.57
C PHE A 21 2.24 -1.14 2.44
N PHE A 22 1.04 -1.64 2.12
CA PHE A 22 -0.14 -1.47 2.98
C PHE A 22 0.02 -2.17 4.33
N LEU A 23 0.59 -3.38 4.36
CA LEU A 23 0.90 -4.08 5.60
C LEU A 23 1.91 -3.29 6.44
N ARG A 24 2.95 -2.75 5.81
CA ARG A 24 3.97 -1.93 6.49
C ARG A 24 3.36 -0.65 7.05
N TYR A 25 2.47 -0.01 6.29
CA TYR A 25 1.67 1.14 6.77
C TYR A 25 0.84 0.77 7.99
N PHE A 26 0.12 -0.36 7.93
CA PHE A 26 -0.71 -0.86 9.02
C PHE A 26 0.11 -1.08 10.30
N LEU A 27 1.29 -1.70 10.18
CA LEU A 27 2.17 -1.94 11.33
C LEU A 27 2.73 -0.65 11.91
N ALA A 28 3.13 0.30 11.06
CA ALA A 28 3.60 1.62 11.50
C ALA A 28 2.51 2.38 12.25
N MET A 29 1.30 2.40 11.70
CA MET A 29 0.15 3.05 12.32
C MET A 29 -0.27 2.36 13.64
N ARG A 30 -0.22 1.03 13.69
CA ARG A 30 -0.47 0.25 14.91
C ARG A 30 0.55 0.59 16.01
N ARG A 31 1.81 0.85 15.66
CA ARG A 31 2.84 1.31 16.60
C ARG A 31 2.50 2.70 17.15
N ILE A 32 2.15 3.64 16.28
CA ILE A 32 1.73 5.01 16.65
C ILE A 32 0.52 4.96 17.59
N TRP A 33 -0.51 4.17 17.28
CA TRP A 33 -1.71 4.04 18.11
C TRP A 33 -1.42 3.49 19.51
N LYS A 34 -0.47 2.55 19.65
CA LYS A 34 -0.02 2.07 20.95
C LYS A 34 0.62 3.18 21.78
N VAL A 35 1.40 4.07 21.17
CA VAL A 35 2.06 5.19 21.85
C VAL A 35 1.05 6.24 22.30
N VAL A 36 0.06 6.55 21.46
CA VAL A 36 -0.96 7.58 21.74
C VAL A 36 -2.07 7.07 22.68
N GLY A 37 -2.10 5.77 23.00
CA GLY A 37 -3.15 5.18 23.83
C GLY A 37 -4.53 5.14 23.14
N TYR A 38 -4.54 5.13 21.80
CA TYR A 38 -5.77 5.17 21.01
C TYR A 38 -6.56 3.86 21.16
N ARG A 39 -7.86 3.96 21.47
CA ARG A 39 -8.74 2.78 21.66
C ARG A 39 -8.95 2.03 20.33
N PRO A 40 -8.95 0.69 20.33
CA PRO A 40 -8.96 -0.14 19.13
C PRO A 40 -10.36 -0.28 18.50
N SER A 41 -11.21 0.76 18.56
CA SER A 41 -12.39 0.81 17.69
C SER A 41 -11.88 1.13 16.29
N PHE A 42 -11.54 0.08 15.55
CA PHE A 42 -10.93 0.12 14.23
C PHE A 42 -11.92 0.72 13.20
N GLN A 43 -12.06 2.04 13.17
CA GLN A 43 -12.86 2.71 12.15
C GLN A 43 -12.01 2.92 10.90
N PHE A 44 -12.53 2.55 9.73
CA PHE A 44 -11.86 2.80 8.44
C PHE A 44 -11.46 4.28 8.25
N GLY A 45 -12.19 5.21 8.87
CA GLY A 45 -11.85 6.64 8.88
C GLY A 45 -10.51 6.96 9.58
N ASP A 46 -10.10 6.17 10.57
CA ASP A 46 -8.80 6.33 11.25
C ASP A 46 -7.63 5.86 10.39
N PHE A 47 -7.90 5.05 9.36
CA PHE A 47 -6.88 4.59 8.43
C PHE A 47 -6.28 5.72 7.60
N PHE A 48 -7.04 6.78 7.32
CA PHE A 48 -6.53 7.97 6.62
C PHE A 48 -5.96 9.02 7.56
N ARG A 49 -5.92 8.76 8.86
CA ARG A 49 -5.49 9.78 9.84
C ARG A 49 -4.03 10.19 9.67
N ALA A 50 -3.17 9.33 9.12
CA ALA A 50 -1.78 9.68 8.82
C ALA A 50 -1.63 10.68 7.66
N THR A 51 -2.66 10.86 6.82
CA THR A 51 -2.63 11.88 5.76
C THR A 51 -2.99 13.26 6.30
N ARG A 52 -3.64 13.36 7.47
CA ARG A 52 -3.94 14.64 8.13
C ARG A 52 -2.70 15.20 8.83
N HIS A 53 -2.48 16.50 8.67
CA HIS A 53 -1.40 17.22 9.35
C HIS A 53 -1.66 17.28 10.86
N GLU A 54 -0.60 17.18 11.68
CA GLU A 54 -0.64 17.30 13.15
C GLU A 54 -1.53 16.29 13.89
N ALA A 55 -1.97 15.22 13.23
CA ALA A 55 -2.96 14.30 13.79
C ALA A 55 -2.52 13.54 15.06
N PHE A 56 -1.21 13.49 15.34
CA PHE A 56 -0.61 12.74 16.44
C PHE A 56 0.36 13.58 17.29
N GLY A 57 0.43 14.90 17.06
CA GLY A 57 1.38 15.80 17.73
C GLY A 57 2.78 15.82 17.09
N PRO A 58 3.60 16.84 17.44
CA PRO A 58 4.87 17.14 16.76
C PRO A 58 5.92 16.03 16.92
N ASP A 59 5.88 15.28 18.02
CA ASP A 59 6.83 14.20 18.29
C ASP A 59 6.65 12.98 17.35
N LEU A 60 5.43 12.78 16.84
CA LEU A 60 5.06 11.66 15.97
C LEU A 60 4.93 12.06 14.49
N GLU A 61 5.11 13.34 14.18
CA GLU A 61 5.11 13.89 12.82
C GLU A 61 6.08 13.18 11.84
N PRO A 62 7.34 12.82 12.19
CA PRO A 62 8.23 12.12 11.27
C PRO A 62 7.76 10.68 10.98
N GLU A 63 7.26 9.96 11.99
CA GLU A 63 6.69 8.61 11.80
C GLU A 63 5.41 8.67 10.95
N ARG A 64 4.56 9.67 11.18
CA ARG A 64 3.36 9.96 10.38
C ARG A 64 3.73 10.20 8.91
N ARG A 65 4.72 11.05 8.61
CA ARG A 65 5.16 11.33 7.22
C ARG A 65 5.72 10.08 6.54
N TYR A 66 6.43 9.23 7.28
CA TYR A 66 6.91 7.96 6.75
C TYR A 66 5.76 7.01 6.43
N ALA A 67 4.78 6.88 7.33
CA ALA A 67 3.58 6.09 7.09
C ALA A 67 2.77 6.64 5.89
N ALA A 68 2.53 7.96 5.82
CA ALA A 68 1.82 8.58 4.70
C ALA A 68 2.48 8.30 3.34
N ARG A 69 3.83 8.33 3.28
CA ARG A 69 4.57 7.97 2.07
C ARG A 69 4.40 6.50 1.69
N GLN A 70 4.38 5.59 2.67
CA GLN A 70 4.11 4.18 2.41
C GLN A 70 2.70 3.94 1.88
N LEU A 71 1.71 4.66 2.42
CA LEU A 71 0.33 4.61 1.93
C LEU A 71 0.27 5.07 0.47
N MET A 72 0.91 6.21 0.14
CA MET A 72 0.93 6.73 -1.23
C MET A 72 1.64 5.78 -2.21
N LEU A 73 2.82 5.26 -1.84
CA LEU A 73 3.57 4.32 -2.67
C LEU A 73 2.83 2.99 -2.85
N GLY A 74 2.30 2.43 -1.76
CA GLY A 74 1.50 1.20 -1.80
C GLY A 74 0.26 1.37 -2.67
N THR A 75 -0.46 2.48 -2.52
CA THR A 75 -1.62 2.81 -3.36
C THR A 75 -1.24 2.92 -4.82
N GLY A 76 -0.16 3.64 -5.14
CA GLY A 76 0.33 3.77 -6.51
C GLY A 76 0.71 2.43 -7.14
N LEU A 77 1.40 1.56 -6.39
CA LEU A 77 1.79 0.23 -6.84
C LEU A 77 0.58 -0.69 -7.06
N VAL A 78 -0.37 -0.72 -6.12
CA VAL A 78 -1.59 -1.52 -6.25
C VAL A 78 -2.44 -1.03 -7.40
N LEU A 79 -2.65 0.29 -7.55
CA LEU A 79 -3.42 0.83 -8.67
C LEU A 79 -2.76 0.51 -10.01
N SER A 80 -1.44 0.63 -10.10
CA SER A 80 -0.70 0.28 -11.32
C SER A 80 -0.85 -1.21 -11.65
N GLY A 81 -0.72 -2.09 -10.64
CA GLY A 81 -0.95 -3.52 -10.77
C GLY A 81 -2.38 -3.85 -11.21
N LEU A 82 -3.39 -3.21 -10.61
CA LEU A 82 -4.80 -3.39 -10.98
C LEU A 82 -5.11 -2.89 -12.38
N VAL A 83 -4.53 -1.76 -12.80
CA VAL A 83 -4.67 -1.25 -14.17
C VAL A 83 -4.06 -2.22 -15.18
N LEU A 84 -2.86 -2.75 -14.90
CA LEU A 84 -2.24 -3.77 -15.74
C LEU A 84 -3.08 -5.06 -15.79
N PHE A 85 -3.65 -5.46 -14.65
CA PHE A 85 -4.51 -6.64 -14.58
C PHE A 85 -5.81 -6.46 -15.36
N ALA A 86 -6.46 -5.29 -15.21
CA ALA A 86 -7.67 -4.93 -15.95
C ALA A 86 -7.40 -4.85 -17.45
N TRP A 87 -6.23 -4.33 -17.84
CA TRP A 87 -5.79 -4.29 -19.23
C TRP A 87 -5.55 -5.70 -19.81
N LEU A 88 -4.87 -6.59 -19.08
CA LEU A 88 -4.65 -7.99 -19.49
C LEU A 88 -5.99 -8.74 -19.66
N LEU A 89 -6.94 -8.51 -18.75
CA LEU A 89 -8.30 -9.06 -18.85
C LEU A 89 -9.04 -8.50 -20.08
N ALA A 90 -8.97 -7.19 -20.32
CA ALA A 90 -9.63 -6.55 -21.47
C ALA A 90 -9.07 -7.01 -22.81
N THR A 91 -7.78 -7.35 -22.86
CA THR A 91 -7.11 -7.82 -24.07
C THR A 91 -7.22 -9.33 -24.28
N GLY A 92 -7.82 -10.07 -23.33
CA GLY A 92 -7.97 -11.53 -23.41
C GLY A 92 -6.64 -12.28 -23.35
N ALA A 93 -5.57 -11.62 -22.88
CA ALA A 93 -4.27 -12.23 -22.75
C ALA A 93 -4.33 -13.36 -21.70
N PRO A 94 -3.77 -14.56 -21.97
CA PRO A 94 -3.77 -15.65 -21.01
C PRO A 94 -2.95 -15.25 -19.78
N ILE A 95 -3.62 -15.03 -18.65
CA ILE A 95 -2.99 -14.75 -17.36
C ILE A 95 -2.46 -16.08 -16.81
N ARG A 96 -1.14 -16.27 -16.80
CA ARG A 96 -0.53 -17.48 -16.23
C ARG A 96 -0.15 -17.20 -14.78
N PHE A 97 -0.72 -17.97 -13.86
CA PHE A 97 -0.33 -17.95 -12.46
C PHE A 97 0.72 -19.04 -12.25
N ASP A 98 1.97 -18.73 -12.58
CA ASP A 98 3.10 -19.57 -12.19
C ASP A 98 3.41 -19.25 -10.71
N ILE A 99 2.73 -19.97 -9.81
CA ILE A 99 2.96 -19.93 -8.35
C ILE A 99 3.87 -21.10 -7.98
#